data_AF-A0A0S4LNX8-F1
#
_entry.id   AF-A0A0S4LNX8-F1
#
_cell.length_a   1.000
_cell.length_b   1.000
_cell.length_c   1.000
_cell.angle_alpha   90.00
_cell.angle_beta   90.00
_cell.angle_gamma   90.00
#
_symmetry.space_group_name_H-M   'P 1'
#
loop_
_entity.id
_entity.type
_entity.pdbx_description
1 polymer ?
#
loop_
_entity_poly.entity_id
_entity_poly.type
_entity_poly.pdbx_seq_one_letter_code
_entity_poly.pdbx_strand_id
1 'polypeptide(L)'
;MNIACLGWGSLIWDPRSLPIQRQWFEDGPFVPVEFTRQSSDGRITLVVEPTAAPVRVLWALMLPTELQAAKEALRDREGITGNDWRSRIGSWERSEVTPQLVAGLSDWAQAHGLDAAVWTALGPKFNGNDTSPTVDQVVQYLRTLTGATRDNAERYVRCAPRQIDTAYRRRIEAECGWSHRECGSSAV
;
A
#
# COMPACT_ATOMS: atom_id res chain seq x y z
N MET A 1 -23.19 -2.87 0.20
CA MET A 1 -22.44 -1.63 -0.06
C MET A 1 -21.47 -1.85 -1.22
N ASN A 2 -21.19 -0.82 -2.01
CA ASN A 2 -20.05 -0.80 -2.93
C ASN A 2 -18.82 -0.33 -2.16
N ILE A 3 -17.87 -1.24 -1.90
CA ILE A 3 -16.70 -0.99 -1.05
C ILE A 3 -15.43 -1.04 -1.89
N ALA A 4 -14.69 0.07 -1.95
CA ALA A 4 -13.38 0.08 -2.58
C ALA A 4 -12.28 -0.40 -1.61
N CYS A 5 -11.36 -1.23 -2.11
CA CYS A 5 -10.07 -1.45 -1.49
C CYS A 5 -9.02 -0.59 -2.19
N LEU A 6 -8.42 0.34 -1.45
CA LEU A 6 -7.31 1.15 -1.96
C LEU A 6 -6.00 0.39 -1.84
N GLY A 7 -5.14 0.52 -2.84
CA GLY A 7 -3.86 -0.18 -2.91
C GLY A 7 -2.77 0.63 -3.60
N TRP A 8 -1.54 0.42 -3.18
CA TRP A 8 -0.35 1.10 -3.72
C TRP A 8 0.90 0.19 -3.75
N GLY A 9 0.79 -1.05 -3.29
CA GLY A 9 1.93 -1.96 -3.18
C GLY A 9 1.58 -3.39 -3.54
N SER A 10 1.93 -4.32 -2.66
CA SER A 10 1.76 -5.77 -2.92
C SER A 10 0.34 -6.24 -3.14
N LEU A 11 -0.68 -5.49 -2.71
CA LEU A 11 -2.08 -5.86 -2.99
C LEU A 11 -2.36 -5.94 -4.51
N ILE A 12 -1.63 -5.16 -5.31
CA ILE A 12 -1.89 -5.02 -6.74
C ILE A 12 -1.23 -6.14 -7.56
N TRP A 13 0.04 -6.42 -7.30
CA TRP A 13 0.81 -7.44 -8.03
C TRP A 13 0.78 -8.83 -7.37
N ASP A 14 0.32 -8.93 -6.12
CA ASP A 14 0.15 -10.18 -5.37
C ASP A 14 -1.13 -10.13 -4.51
N PRO A 15 -2.34 -10.12 -5.10
CA PRO A 15 -3.58 -10.01 -4.33
C PRO A 15 -3.84 -11.21 -3.41
N ARG A 16 -3.19 -12.37 -3.63
CA ARG A 16 -3.40 -13.63 -2.88
C ARG A 16 -4.90 -13.93 -2.69
N SER A 17 -5.34 -14.08 -1.44
CA SER A 17 -6.72 -14.39 -1.07
C SER A 17 -7.63 -13.16 -0.94
N LEU A 18 -7.19 -11.96 -1.36
CA LEU A 18 -8.01 -10.75 -1.24
C LEU A 18 -9.24 -10.86 -2.15
N PRO A 19 -10.47 -10.82 -1.61
CA PRO A 19 -11.68 -11.03 -2.37
C PRO A 19 -12.10 -9.73 -3.06
N ILE A 20 -11.46 -9.42 -4.18
CA ILE A 20 -11.78 -8.27 -5.06
C ILE A 20 -12.32 -8.74 -6.41
N GLN A 21 -13.06 -7.86 -7.08
CA GLN A 21 -13.25 -7.97 -8.52
C GLN A 21 -11.87 -7.85 -9.17
N ARG A 22 -11.57 -8.70 -10.17
CA ARG A 22 -10.22 -8.94 -10.71
C ARG A 22 -9.56 -7.74 -11.44
N GLN A 23 -10.06 -6.53 -11.24
CA GLN A 23 -9.59 -5.31 -11.87
C GLN A 23 -9.16 -4.29 -10.82
N TRP A 24 -7.95 -3.77 -10.99
CA TRP A 24 -7.49 -2.56 -10.34
C TRP A 24 -7.70 -1.38 -11.27
N PHE A 25 -8.30 -0.32 -10.76
CA PHE A 25 -8.52 0.95 -11.43
C PHE A 25 -7.44 1.94 -11.00
N GLU A 26 -6.97 2.75 -11.95
CA GLU A 26 -5.81 3.63 -11.79
C GLU A 26 -6.18 5.06 -11.32
N ASP A 27 -7.47 5.37 -11.29
CA ASP A 27 -8.04 6.69 -11.01
C ASP A 27 -8.45 6.90 -9.54
N GLY A 28 -7.78 6.22 -8.60
CA GLY A 28 -8.06 6.32 -7.17
C GLY A 28 -7.80 7.70 -6.55
N PRO A 29 -8.08 7.87 -5.25
CA PRO A 29 -7.82 9.13 -4.54
C PRO A 29 -6.31 9.35 -4.34
N PHE A 30 -5.93 10.51 -3.79
CA PHE A 30 -4.55 10.80 -3.44
C PHE A 30 -4.25 10.40 -2.00
N VAL A 31 -3.17 9.64 -1.78
CA VAL A 31 -2.72 9.19 -0.46
C VAL A 31 -1.22 9.46 -0.33
N PRO A 32 -0.75 10.01 0.81
CA PRO A 32 0.68 10.20 1.05
C PRO A 32 1.28 8.85 1.48
N VAL A 33 1.87 8.15 0.52
CA VAL A 33 2.54 6.87 0.74
C VAL A 33 4.02 6.97 0.39
N GLU A 34 4.86 6.25 1.13
CA GLU A 34 6.30 6.24 0.88
C GLU A 34 6.96 4.92 1.32
N PHE A 35 8.15 4.64 0.78
CA PHE A 35 9.00 3.49 1.11
C PHE A 35 9.66 3.66 2.49
N THR A 36 8.86 3.70 3.55
CA THR A 36 9.30 4.01 4.93
C THR A 36 9.07 2.89 5.93
N ARG A 37 8.63 1.70 5.48
CA ARG A 37 8.46 0.52 6.36
C ARG A 37 9.36 -0.64 5.98
N GLN A 38 10.28 -0.96 6.89
CA GLN A 38 11.04 -2.19 6.90
C GLN A 38 10.17 -3.34 7.45
N SER A 39 9.90 -4.33 6.62
CA SER A 39 9.21 -5.57 7.01
C SER A 39 10.15 -6.51 7.77
N SER A 40 9.58 -7.53 8.43
CA SER A 40 10.34 -8.53 9.18
C SER A 40 11.27 -9.39 8.30
N ASP A 41 10.96 -9.50 7.01
CA ASP A 41 11.79 -10.19 6.01
C ASP A 41 12.76 -9.24 5.28
N GLY A 42 12.96 -8.02 5.79
CA GLY A 42 13.98 -7.08 5.35
C GLY A 42 13.65 -6.25 4.10
N ARG A 43 12.42 -6.34 3.58
CA ARG A 43 11.99 -5.46 2.47
C ARG A 43 11.71 -4.07 2.98
N ILE A 44 11.95 -3.06 2.15
CA ILE A 44 11.37 -1.74 2.34
C ILE A 44 10.07 -1.67 1.53
N THR A 45 8.98 -1.33 2.20
CA THR A 45 7.61 -1.40 1.68
C THR A 45 6.92 -0.05 1.74
N LEU A 46 5.92 0.12 0.86
CA LEU A 46 5.12 1.33 0.78
C LEU A 46 4.05 1.34 1.87
N VAL A 47 4.05 2.41 2.66
CA VAL A 47 3.09 2.65 3.74
C VAL A 47 2.65 4.09 3.77
N VAL A 48 1.61 4.37 4.55
CA VAL A 48 1.17 5.73 4.80
C VAL A 48 2.29 6.51 5.51
N GLU A 49 2.71 7.62 4.90
CA GLU A 49 3.71 8.54 5.43
C GLU A 49 3.12 9.96 5.36
N PRO A 50 2.54 10.50 6.46
CA PRO A 50 1.83 11.78 6.44
C PRO A 50 2.63 12.97 5.93
N THR A 51 3.97 12.89 5.97
CA THR A 51 4.87 13.95 5.49
C THR A 51 5.22 13.83 4.01
N ALA A 52 4.86 12.73 3.34
CA ALA A 52 5.14 12.50 1.94
C ALA A 52 4.17 13.29 1.04
N ALA A 53 4.63 13.57 -0.19
CA ALA A 53 3.75 14.11 -1.22
C ALA A 53 2.67 13.08 -1.60
N PRO A 54 1.37 13.44 -1.61
CA PRO A 54 0.32 12.52 -2.01
C PRO A 54 0.47 12.06 -3.47
N VAL A 55 0.27 10.77 -3.70
CA VAL A 55 0.25 10.16 -5.05
C VAL A 55 -1.09 9.49 -5.30
N ARG A 56 -1.47 9.36 -6.57
CA ARG A 56 -2.69 8.70 -6.98
C ARG A 56 -2.58 7.20 -6.75
N VAL A 57 -3.40 6.65 -5.86
CA VAL A 57 -3.40 5.20 -5.57
C VAL A 57 -4.33 4.45 -6.51
N LEU A 58 -4.19 3.12 -6.55
CA LEU A 58 -5.11 2.27 -7.28
C LEU A 58 -6.24 1.82 -6.34
N TRP A 59 -7.32 1.33 -6.93
CA TRP A 59 -8.41 0.75 -6.16
C TRP A 59 -9.04 -0.44 -6.87
N ALA A 60 -9.67 -1.33 -6.11
CA ALA A 60 -10.46 -2.44 -6.64
C ALA A 60 -11.76 -2.57 -5.85
N LEU A 61 -12.83 -3.05 -6.51
CA LEU A 61 -14.11 -3.27 -5.85
C LEU A 61 -14.05 -4.57 -5.04
N MET A 62 -14.34 -4.49 -3.74
CA MET A 62 -14.40 -5.65 -2.85
C MET A 62 -15.63 -6.52 -3.14
N LEU A 63 -15.48 -7.84 -3.04
CA LEU A 63 -16.61 -8.78 -3.10
C LEU A 63 -17.49 -8.74 -1.83
N PRO A 64 -16.93 -8.62 -0.61
CA PRO A 64 -17.74 -8.39 0.58
C PRO A 64 -18.56 -7.10 0.47
N THR A 65 -19.85 -7.18 0.79
CA THR A 65 -20.78 -6.04 0.76
C THR A 65 -20.94 -5.35 2.12
N GLU A 66 -20.34 -5.91 3.17
CA GLU A 66 -20.34 -5.42 4.54
C GLU A 66 -18.95 -4.88 4.92
N LEU A 67 -18.89 -3.68 5.52
CA LEU A 67 -17.60 -3.04 5.82
C LEU A 67 -16.72 -3.87 6.76
N GLN A 68 -17.31 -4.47 7.79
CA GLN A 68 -16.55 -5.28 8.74
C GLN A 68 -15.92 -6.51 8.05
N ALA A 69 -16.65 -7.17 7.14
CA ALA A 69 -16.13 -8.29 6.37
C ALA A 69 -15.02 -7.86 5.38
N ALA A 70 -15.14 -6.68 4.76
CA ALA A 70 -14.09 -6.12 3.91
C ALA A 70 -12.80 -5.83 4.71
N LYS A 71 -12.93 -5.28 5.92
CA LYS A 71 -11.80 -5.01 6.83
C LYS A 71 -11.10 -6.29 7.28
N GLU A 72 -11.87 -7.33 7.60
CA GLU A 72 -11.33 -8.65 7.97
C GLU A 72 -10.61 -9.33 6.81
N ALA A 73 -11.20 -9.28 5.61
CA ALA A 73 -10.56 -9.82 4.41
C ALA A 73 -9.22 -9.13 4.10
N LEU A 74 -9.15 -7.80 4.25
CA LEU A 74 -7.90 -7.06 4.09
C LEU A 74 -6.89 -7.39 5.20
N ARG A 75 -7.34 -7.48 6.46
CA ARG A 75 -6.51 -7.91 7.60
C ARG A 75 -5.86 -9.27 7.34
N ASP A 76 -6.65 -10.24 6.90
CA ASP A 76 -6.21 -11.60 6.64
C ASP A 76 -5.20 -11.64 5.48
N ARG A 77 -5.46 -10.86 4.41
CA ARG A 77 -4.51 -10.69 3.32
C ARG A 77 -3.19 -10.09 3.80
N GLU A 78 -3.21 -9.10 4.69
CA GLU A 78 -1.99 -8.47 5.20
C GLU A 78 -1.31 -9.27 6.31
N GLY A 79 -1.91 -10.37 6.78
CA GLY A 79 -1.36 -11.22 7.83
C GLY A 79 -1.27 -10.52 9.19
N ILE A 80 -2.20 -9.60 9.48
CA ILE A 80 -2.19 -8.82 10.72
C ILE A 80 -2.87 -9.64 11.83
N THR A 81 -2.07 -10.18 12.75
CA THR A 81 -2.53 -11.11 13.81
C THR A 81 -2.73 -10.46 15.18
N GLY A 82 -2.33 -9.20 15.36
CA GLY A 82 -2.44 -8.49 16.65
C GLY A 82 -3.87 -8.10 17.02
N ASN A 83 -4.18 -8.02 18.31
CA ASN A 83 -5.48 -7.55 18.80
C ASN A 83 -5.77 -6.08 18.42
N ASP A 84 -4.72 -5.31 18.14
CA ASP A 84 -4.74 -3.93 17.68
C ASP A 84 -4.98 -3.79 16.17
N TRP A 85 -5.25 -4.87 15.43
CA TRP A 85 -5.35 -4.84 13.97
C TRP A 85 -6.28 -3.77 13.40
N ARG A 86 -7.33 -3.37 14.15
CA ARG A 86 -8.29 -2.34 13.72
C ARG A 86 -7.63 -0.98 13.49
N SER A 87 -6.55 -0.64 14.19
CA SER A 87 -5.80 0.60 13.95
C SER A 87 -4.92 0.52 12.69
N ARG A 88 -4.69 -0.69 12.17
CA ARG A 88 -3.84 -0.98 11.00
C ARG A 88 -4.65 -1.15 9.72
N ILE A 89 -5.99 -1.10 9.81
CA ILE A 89 -6.90 -1.11 8.68
C ILE A 89 -7.72 0.17 8.74
N GLY A 90 -7.44 1.08 7.81
CA GLY A 90 -8.23 2.28 7.63
C GLY A 90 -9.56 1.96 6.96
N SER A 91 -10.59 2.67 7.36
CA SER A 91 -11.90 2.60 6.71
C SER A 91 -12.55 3.98 6.68
N TRP A 92 -13.42 4.18 5.70
CA TRP A 92 -14.29 5.33 5.60
C TRP A 92 -15.64 4.89 5.05
N GLU A 93 -16.73 5.40 5.61
CA GLU A 93 -18.07 5.32 5.05
C GLU A 93 -18.59 6.68 4.62
N ARG A 94 -19.50 6.72 3.64
CA ARG A 94 -20.06 7.97 3.09
C ARG A 94 -20.66 8.92 4.15
N SER A 95 -21.16 8.37 5.26
CA SER A 95 -21.72 9.14 6.38
C SER A 95 -20.65 9.77 7.29
N GLU A 96 -19.38 9.41 7.13
CA GLU A 96 -18.27 9.82 7.98
C GLU A 96 -17.51 11.03 7.40
N VAL A 97 -16.87 11.78 8.31
CA VAL A 97 -15.96 12.85 7.92
C VAL A 97 -14.78 12.26 7.15
N THR A 98 -14.44 12.89 6.02
CA THR A 98 -13.30 12.46 5.20
C THR A 98 -11.99 12.55 6.00
N PRO A 99 -11.22 11.46 6.09
CA PRO A 99 -9.91 11.50 6.72
C PRO A 99 -8.98 12.47 5.99
N GLN A 100 -8.30 13.35 6.74
CA GLN A 100 -7.31 14.28 6.15
C GLN A 100 -6.20 13.57 5.39
N LEU A 101 -5.93 12.31 5.77
CA LEU A 101 -4.91 11.48 5.14
C LEU A 101 -5.23 11.14 3.68
N VAL A 102 -6.50 10.99 3.32
CA VAL A 102 -6.92 10.60 1.96
C VAL A 102 -7.62 11.77 1.30
N ALA A 103 -6.82 12.60 0.63
CA ALA A 103 -7.31 13.84 0.04
C ALA A 103 -8.36 13.55 -1.05
N GLY A 104 -9.51 14.22 -0.92
CA GLY A 104 -10.61 14.09 -1.88
C GLY A 104 -11.36 12.75 -1.84
N LEU A 105 -11.23 11.95 -0.76
CA LEU A 105 -11.85 10.63 -0.68
C LEU A 105 -13.36 10.64 -0.92
N SER A 106 -14.10 11.55 -0.27
CA SER A 106 -15.56 11.62 -0.39
C SER A 106 -16.00 11.96 -1.81
N ASP A 107 -15.41 13.00 -2.42
CA ASP A 107 -15.76 13.43 -3.78
C ASP A 107 -15.44 12.34 -4.81
N TRP A 108 -14.27 11.71 -4.67
CA TRP A 108 -13.87 10.58 -5.48
C TRP A 108 -14.83 9.40 -5.31
N ALA A 109 -15.15 9.00 -4.07
CA ALA A 109 -16.06 7.90 -3.81
C ALA A 109 -17.46 8.16 -4.38
N GLN A 110 -17.96 9.40 -4.27
CA GLN A 110 -19.23 9.81 -4.87
C GLN A 110 -19.22 9.68 -6.39
N ALA A 111 -18.14 10.14 -7.05
CA ALA A 111 -17.99 10.04 -8.51
C ALA A 111 -17.99 8.59 -9.02
N HIS A 112 -17.51 7.65 -8.21
CA HIS A 112 -17.47 6.22 -8.55
C HIS A 112 -18.65 5.40 -7.99
N GLY A 113 -19.64 6.03 -7.35
CA GLY A 113 -20.80 5.33 -6.76
C GLY A 113 -20.43 4.37 -5.62
N LEU A 114 -19.38 4.70 -4.86
CA LEU A 114 -18.86 3.92 -3.75
C LEU A 114 -19.51 4.38 -2.43
N ASP A 115 -19.83 3.42 -1.57
CA ASP A 115 -20.44 3.67 -0.25
C ASP A 115 -19.38 3.70 0.85
N ALA A 116 -18.27 3.00 0.66
CA ALA A 116 -17.17 2.92 1.61
C ALA A 116 -15.82 2.63 0.94
N ALA A 117 -14.74 2.86 1.68
CA ALA A 117 -13.38 2.50 1.30
C ALA A 117 -12.62 1.84 2.46
N VAL A 118 -11.73 0.91 2.14
CA VAL A 118 -10.80 0.26 3.08
C VAL A 118 -9.37 0.30 2.54
N TRP A 119 -8.39 0.41 3.43
CA TRP A 119 -6.97 0.41 3.06
C TRP A 119 -6.08 -0.07 4.20
N THR A 120 -4.86 -0.47 3.86
CA THR A 120 -3.84 -0.81 4.86
C THR A 120 -3.30 0.47 5.48
N ALA A 121 -3.53 0.68 6.78
CA ALA A 121 -3.12 1.86 7.54
C ALA A 121 -1.87 1.59 8.39
N LEU A 122 -0.92 0.82 7.85
CA LEU A 122 0.37 0.64 8.49
C LEU A 122 1.17 1.95 8.38
N GLY A 123 1.87 2.28 9.47
CA GLY A 123 2.78 3.42 9.52
C GLY A 123 4.23 3.06 9.18
N PRO A 124 5.12 4.06 9.17
CA PRO A 124 6.55 3.87 9.02
C PRO A 124 7.13 2.99 10.13
N LYS A 125 8.19 2.26 9.81
CA LYS A 125 8.95 1.46 10.78
C LYS A 125 10.33 1.17 10.21
N PHE A 126 11.37 1.35 11.00
CA PHE A 126 12.75 1.12 10.55
C PHE A 126 13.63 0.66 11.71
N ASN A 127 14.49 -0.32 11.47
CA ASN A 127 15.36 -0.94 12.48
C ASN A 127 14.63 -1.36 13.76
N GLY A 128 13.41 -1.88 13.60
CA GLY A 128 12.58 -2.33 14.72
C GLY A 128 11.78 -1.23 15.42
N ASN A 129 11.98 0.05 15.09
CA ASN A 129 11.33 1.19 15.74
C ASN A 129 10.26 1.81 14.84
N ASP A 130 9.17 2.32 15.42
CA ASP A 130 8.11 3.04 14.70
C ASP A 130 8.55 4.47 14.37
N THR A 131 9.48 4.57 13.41
CA THR A 131 10.12 5.82 12.97
C THR A 131 10.18 5.86 11.45
N SER A 132 10.00 7.05 10.86
CA SER A 132 10.24 7.28 9.43
C SER A 132 11.75 7.40 9.15
N PRO A 133 12.33 6.47 8.38
CA PRO A 133 13.70 6.63 7.92
C PRO A 133 13.78 7.73 6.87
N THR A 134 14.94 8.37 6.74
CA THR A 134 15.24 9.24 5.59
C THR A 134 15.49 8.41 4.34
N VAL A 135 15.41 9.05 3.17
CA VAL A 135 15.70 8.40 1.89
C VAL A 135 17.14 7.84 1.84
N ASP A 136 18.09 8.54 2.44
CA ASP A 136 19.49 8.11 2.51
C ASP A 136 19.65 6.87 3.39
N GLN A 137 18.94 6.82 4.53
CA GLN A 137 18.92 5.64 5.40
C GLN A 137 18.33 4.42 4.67
N VAL A 138 17.24 4.62 3.91
CA VAL A 138 16.63 3.56 3.10
C VAL A 138 17.60 3.06 2.03
N VAL A 139 18.19 3.95 1.24
CA VAL A 139 19.15 3.56 0.19
C VAL A 139 20.38 2.87 0.78
N GLN A 140 20.94 3.41 1.86
CA GLN A 140 22.08 2.81 2.55
C GLN A 140 21.73 1.39 3.03
N TYR A 141 20.57 1.21 3.66
CA TYR A 141 20.11 -0.11 4.10
C TYR A 141 19.99 -1.09 2.93
N LEU A 142 19.30 -0.71 1.86
CA LEU A 142 19.09 -1.56 0.68
C LEU A 142 20.40 -2.01 0.04
N ARG A 143 21.44 -1.16 0.06
CA ARG A 143 22.79 -1.50 -0.43
C ARG A 143 23.52 -2.54 0.41
N THR A 144 23.17 -2.69 1.69
CA THR A 144 23.77 -3.71 2.56
C THR A 144 23.15 -5.09 2.39
N LEU A 145 21.97 -5.17 1.76
CA LEU A 145 21.26 -6.44 1.56
C LEU A 145 22.03 -7.35 0.58
N THR A 146 22.04 -8.64 0.90
CA THR A 146 22.62 -9.69 0.07
C THR A 146 21.72 -10.92 0.02
N GLY A 147 21.93 -11.79 -0.96
CA GLY A 147 21.17 -13.03 -1.13
C GLY A 147 19.66 -12.83 -1.22
N ALA A 148 18.90 -13.79 -0.68
CA ALA A 148 17.45 -13.82 -0.79
C ALA A 148 16.75 -12.56 -0.23
N THR A 149 17.31 -11.94 0.82
CA THR A 149 16.75 -10.70 1.39
C THR A 149 16.83 -9.54 0.38
N ARG A 150 17.96 -9.42 -0.34
CA ARG A 150 18.10 -8.43 -1.42
C ARG A 150 17.14 -8.74 -2.56
N ASP A 151 17.06 -9.99 -3.00
CA ASP A 151 16.21 -10.39 -4.11
C ASP A 151 14.73 -10.07 -3.83
N ASN A 152 14.28 -10.32 -2.60
CA ASN A 152 12.92 -10.01 -2.16
C ASN A 152 12.66 -8.51 -2.06
N ALA A 153 13.62 -7.72 -1.56
CA ALA A 153 13.51 -6.26 -1.48
C ALA A 153 13.49 -5.62 -2.88
N GLU A 154 14.40 -6.05 -3.75
CA GLU A 154 14.46 -5.62 -5.15
C GLU A 154 13.16 -5.98 -5.87
N ARG A 155 12.69 -7.22 -5.74
CA ARG A 155 11.41 -7.64 -6.31
C ARG A 155 10.27 -6.73 -5.86
N TYR A 156 10.16 -6.44 -4.56
CA TYR A 156 9.07 -5.59 -4.06
C TYR A 156 9.11 -4.20 -4.70
N VAL A 157 10.28 -3.55 -4.76
CA VAL A 157 10.43 -2.21 -5.35
C VAL A 157 10.10 -2.24 -6.84
N ARG A 158 10.65 -3.22 -7.59
CA ARG A 158 10.40 -3.33 -9.03
C ARG A 158 8.93 -3.61 -9.35
N CYS A 159 8.28 -4.46 -8.57
CA CYS A 159 6.87 -4.82 -8.76
C CYS A 159 5.89 -3.74 -8.29
N ALA A 160 6.35 -2.74 -7.50
CA ALA A 160 5.48 -1.65 -7.07
C ALA A 160 4.85 -0.95 -8.29
N PRO A 161 3.53 -0.67 -8.27
CA PRO A 161 2.80 -0.18 -9.43
C PRO A 161 3.43 1.10 -9.97
N ARG A 162 3.60 1.22 -11.30
CA ARG A 162 4.33 2.33 -11.92
C ARG A 162 3.86 3.72 -11.49
N GLN A 163 2.55 3.91 -11.32
CA GLN A 163 1.96 5.20 -10.94
C GLN A 163 2.30 5.65 -9.51
N ILE A 164 2.78 4.74 -8.65
CA ILE A 164 3.22 5.08 -7.29
C ILE A 164 4.65 5.63 -7.40
N ASP A 165 4.76 6.83 -7.94
CA ASP A 165 6.01 7.53 -8.20
C ASP A 165 6.33 8.50 -7.05
N THR A 166 7.04 7.97 -6.06
CA THR A 166 7.40 8.70 -4.84
C THR A 166 8.85 9.21 -4.88
N ALA A 167 9.19 10.13 -3.98
CA ALA A 167 10.55 10.66 -3.89
C ALA A 167 11.57 9.54 -3.58
N TYR A 168 11.22 8.60 -2.69
CA TYR A 168 12.15 7.52 -2.34
C TYR A 168 12.26 6.52 -3.46
N ARG A 169 11.17 6.23 -4.20
CA ARG A 169 11.23 5.36 -5.37
C ARG A 169 12.26 5.85 -6.37
N ARG A 170 12.17 7.11 -6.80
CA ARG A 170 13.10 7.71 -7.76
C ARG A 170 14.55 7.58 -7.28
N ARG A 171 14.77 7.74 -5.97
CA ARG A 171 16.10 7.64 -5.37
C ARG A 171 16.62 6.20 -5.32
N ILE A 172 15.77 5.24 -4.96
CA ILE A 172 16.11 3.81 -4.99
C ILE A 172 16.41 3.36 -6.42
N GLU A 173 15.61 3.79 -7.40
CA GLU A 173 15.84 3.47 -8.81
C GLU A 173 17.19 4.01 -9.31
N ALA A 174 17.51 5.27 -8.98
CA ALA A 174 18.78 5.89 -9.35
C ALA A 174 20.01 5.22 -8.69
N GLU A 175 19.91 4.84 -7.42
CA GLU A 175 21.05 4.39 -6.62
C GLU A 175 21.27 2.87 -6.62
N CYS A 176 20.20 2.10 -6.84
CA CYS A 176 20.21 0.63 -6.82
C CYS A 176 19.93 0.02 -8.21
N GLY A 177 19.44 0.80 -9.19
CA GLY A 177 19.04 0.30 -10.51
C GLY A 177 17.74 -0.53 -10.48
N TRP A 178 16.92 -0.35 -9.44
CA TRP A 178 15.71 -1.15 -9.19
C TRP A 178 14.46 -0.59 -9.88
N SER A 179 14.57 -0.22 -11.15
CA SER A 179 13.46 0.32 -11.95
C SER A 179 12.29 -0.64 -12.09
N HIS A 180 11.09 -0.06 -12.23
CA HIS A 180 9.84 -0.80 -12.39
C HIS A 180 9.92 -1.94 -13.41
N ARG A 181 9.27 -3.06 -13.07
CA ARG A 181 8.97 -4.18 -13.95
C ARG A 181 7.54 -4.64 -13.68
N GLU A 182 6.82 -4.99 -14.74
CA GLU A 182 5.53 -5.67 -14.59
C GLU A 182 5.72 -7.01 -13.88
N CYS A 183 4.98 -7.17 -12.78
CA CYS A 183 4.92 -8.41 -12.03
C CYS A 183 3.49 -8.93 -12.11
N GLY A 184 3.28 -9.92 -12.97
CA GLY A 184 2.03 -10.64 -13.01
C GLY A 184 1.88 -11.57 -11.81
N SER A 185 0.63 -11.78 -11.39
CA SER A 185 0.25 -13.07 -10.84
C SER A 185 0.54 -14.09 -11.93
N SER A 186 1.48 -15.00 -11.71
CA SER A 186 1.46 -16.26 -12.46
C SER A 186 0.12 -16.91 -12.15
N ALA A 187 -0.86 -16.66 -13.02
CA ALA A 187 -2.10 -17.41 -13.01
C ALA A 187 -1.72 -18.86 -13.32
N VAL A 188 -1.81 -19.71 -12.30
CA VAL A 188 -1.98 -21.15 -12.46
C VAL A 188 -3.47 -21.41 -12.56
#